data_AF-A0A0D2FUQ8-F1
#
_entry.id   AF-A0A0D2FUQ8-F1
#
_cell.length_a   1.000
_cell.length_b   1.000
_cell.length_c   1.000
_cell.angle_alpha   90.00
_cell.angle_beta   90.00
_cell.angle_gamma   90.00
#
_symmetry.space_group_name_H-M   'P 1'
#
loop_
_entity.id
_entity.type
_entity.pdbx_description
1 polymer ?
#
loop_
_entity_poly.entity_id
_entity_poly.type
_entity_poly.pdbx_seq_one_letter_code
_entity_poly.pdbx_strand_id
1 'polypeptide(L)'
;MKRDAILDVLKTTPANEPPPTTELRHKAHSIISATDPHTIDQLPTTLLDLLTQIIRPLFIKTRHPNLTSTGRKSLIDAPQTPSIGRAFLDDDPPWKTPTPFTVPLLEYILNSYLTLPCNPPDTTLRKTTIEAHFHLLVPPILNMIDDAAPTPYKSAGCRSLALLCEVLTSTQSEILKRSGLADVFVDALKANFLLLPTLTPEADSLVLLKEMYAAFLGVVDARFVTLRLKLRAPSIQTPASEGDEHGDDKDFIPYQAMLTLIYRHGVMASLAHLGSAGNAGSLSNTMSVPLTVFLLRQIPPVFASMGIHAVKHFQGFLPMLRASLMDPFILMAPEMVGAILDIVDCVFDVGRARVQQKWWPEVLRGLVGCWVNCVDEIENENATENVKKSKSTTAWNTRLTPLEDIMARLKRSVQTLGEIVGPDGWSVVKTKLVDEEDDLKALFGL
;
A
#
# COMPACT_ATOMS: atom_id res chain seq x y z
N MET A 1 2.61 -16.43 10.31
CA MET A 1 2.20 -17.81 10.68
C MET A 1 3.06 -18.43 11.79
N LYS A 2 2.44 -19.05 12.81
CA LYS A 2 3.14 -19.75 13.92
C LYS A 2 3.40 -21.23 13.60
N ARG A 3 4.35 -21.86 14.33
CA ARG A 3 4.75 -23.27 14.17
C ARG A 3 3.56 -24.25 14.29
N ASP A 4 2.74 -24.13 15.32
CA ASP A 4 1.63 -25.08 15.53
C ASP A 4 0.62 -25.02 14.39
N ALA A 5 0.32 -23.81 13.92
CA ALA A 5 -0.57 -23.60 12.79
C ALA A 5 -0.06 -24.25 11.49
N ILE A 6 1.26 -24.20 11.21
CA ILE A 6 1.80 -24.87 10.00
C ILE A 6 1.81 -26.38 10.14
N LEU A 7 2.06 -26.91 11.33
CA LEU A 7 1.95 -28.35 11.57
C LEU A 7 0.53 -28.84 11.33
N ASP A 8 -0.49 -28.10 11.78
CA ASP A 8 -1.89 -28.50 11.57
C ASP A 8 -2.28 -28.46 10.08
N VAL A 9 -1.85 -27.45 9.33
CA VAL A 9 -2.05 -27.40 7.86
C VAL A 9 -1.37 -28.56 7.15
N LEU A 10 -0.17 -28.95 7.59
CA LEU A 10 0.59 -30.05 6.99
C LEU A 10 0.08 -31.44 7.39
N LYS A 11 -0.62 -31.58 8.52
CA LYS A 11 -1.25 -32.84 8.94
C LYS A 11 -2.46 -33.21 8.09
N THR A 12 -3.23 -32.20 7.68
CA THR A 12 -4.43 -32.39 6.87
C THR A 12 -4.06 -32.73 5.43
N THR A 13 -4.21 -33.98 5.02
CA THR A 13 -4.03 -34.41 3.63
C THR A 13 -5.36 -34.32 2.87
N PRO A 14 -5.46 -33.53 1.79
CA PRO A 14 -6.67 -33.41 0.99
C PRO A 14 -6.90 -34.67 0.14
N ALA A 15 -8.16 -35.07 -0.06
CA ALA A 15 -8.51 -36.28 -0.83
C ALA A 15 -8.05 -36.25 -2.30
N ASN A 16 -7.89 -35.05 -2.88
CA ASN A 16 -7.55 -34.84 -4.29
C ASN A 16 -6.12 -34.32 -4.50
N GLU A 17 -5.23 -34.44 -3.50
CA GLU A 17 -3.84 -33.99 -3.64
C GLU A 17 -3.00 -35.02 -4.45
N PRO A 18 -2.24 -34.58 -5.47
CA PRO A 18 -1.37 -35.48 -6.22
C PRO A 18 -0.36 -36.20 -5.29
N PRO A 19 -0.11 -37.52 -5.47
CA PRO A 19 0.84 -38.27 -4.65
C PRO A 19 2.21 -37.61 -4.43
N PRO A 20 2.89 -37.05 -5.46
CA PRO A 20 4.18 -36.38 -5.22
C PRO A 20 4.06 -35.14 -4.34
N THR A 21 2.93 -34.42 -4.40
CA THR A 21 2.68 -33.25 -3.55
C THR A 21 2.39 -33.67 -2.11
N THR A 22 1.68 -34.78 -1.91
CA THR A 22 1.44 -35.38 -0.58
C THR A 22 2.74 -35.83 0.08
N GLU A 23 3.66 -36.44 -0.66
CA GLU A 23 4.99 -36.81 -0.14
C GLU A 23 5.78 -35.58 0.33
N LEU A 24 5.76 -34.50 -0.45
CA LEU A 24 6.38 -33.23 -0.07
C LEU A 24 5.73 -32.63 1.19
N ARG A 25 4.41 -32.70 1.32
CA ARG A 25 3.68 -32.25 2.52
C ARG A 25 4.13 -33.01 3.77
N HIS A 26 4.15 -34.34 3.72
CA HIS A 26 4.61 -35.17 4.84
C HIS A 26 6.07 -34.95 5.18
N LYS A 27 6.92 -34.75 4.17
CA LYS A 27 8.33 -34.41 4.37
C LYS A 27 8.50 -33.05 5.05
N ALA A 28 7.74 -32.03 4.64
CA ALA A 28 7.73 -30.73 5.30
C ALA A 28 7.27 -30.84 6.77
N HIS A 29 6.23 -31.64 7.05
CA HIS A 29 5.76 -31.90 8.41
C HIS A 29 6.87 -32.53 9.27
N SER A 30 7.58 -33.52 8.73
CA SER A 30 8.69 -34.19 9.41
C SER A 30 9.83 -33.23 9.75
N ILE A 31 10.28 -32.42 8.77
CA ILE A 31 11.36 -31.44 8.95
C ILE A 31 11.01 -30.43 10.06
N ILE A 32 9.80 -29.86 10.01
CA ILE A 32 9.36 -28.88 11.02
C ILE A 32 9.26 -29.56 12.39
N SER A 33 8.58 -30.70 12.48
CA SER A 33 8.36 -31.41 13.74
C SER A 33 9.66 -31.83 14.44
N ALA A 34 10.67 -32.25 13.67
CA ALA A 34 11.97 -32.65 14.19
C ALA A 34 12.84 -31.49 14.69
N THR A 35 12.57 -30.27 14.24
CA THR A 35 13.33 -29.08 14.67
C THR A 35 12.88 -28.69 16.08
N ASP A 36 13.81 -28.61 17.03
CA ASP A 36 13.52 -28.15 18.40
C ASP A 36 13.22 -26.63 18.41
N PRO A 37 12.05 -26.19 18.91
CA PRO A 37 11.72 -24.77 18.97
C PRO A 37 12.68 -23.93 19.84
N HIS A 38 13.41 -24.55 20.77
CA HIS A 38 14.32 -23.84 21.66
C HIS A 38 15.73 -23.66 21.07
N THR A 39 16.06 -24.35 19.97
CA THR A 39 17.39 -24.33 19.36
C THR A 39 17.42 -23.42 18.12
N ILE A 40 17.59 -22.11 18.34
CA ILE A 40 17.61 -21.08 17.27
C ILE A 40 18.70 -21.34 16.22
N ASP A 41 19.83 -21.93 16.61
CA ASP A 41 20.97 -22.18 15.72
C ASP A 41 20.68 -23.22 14.62
N GLN A 42 19.69 -24.10 14.83
CA GLN A 42 19.29 -25.09 13.82
C GLN A 42 18.34 -24.52 12.78
N LEU A 43 17.67 -23.41 13.10
CA LEU A 43 16.62 -22.82 12.28
C LEU A 43 17.11 -22.44 10.87
N PRO A 44 18.29 -21.81 10.67
CA PRO A 44 18.85 -21.58 9.33
C PRO A 44 18.89 -22.85 8.46
N THR A 45 19.38 -23.96 9.00
CA THR A 45 19.47 -25.23 8.26
C THR A 45 18.09 -25.79 7.94
N THR A 46 17.17 -25.77 8.89
CA THR A 46 15.77 -26.18 8.67
C THR A 46 15.12 -25.36 7.56
N LEU A 47 15.32 -24.03 7.54
CA LEU A 47 14.76 -23.16 6.49
C LEU A 47 15.37 -23.47 5.13
N LEU A 48 16.68 -23.75 5.06
CA LEU A 48 17.34 -24.18 3.84
C LEU A 48 16.77 -25.51 3.31
N ASP A 49 16.55 -26.47 4.19
CA ASP A 49 15.98 -27.77 3.85
C ASP A 49 14.55 -27.64 3.32
N LEU A 50 13.71 -26.82 3.96
CA LEU A 50 12.36 -26.54 3.47
C LEU A 50 12.40 -25.88 2.09
N LEU A 51 13.30 -24.92 1.87
CA LEU A 51 13.40 -24.22 0.59
C LEU A 51 13.92 -25.12 -0.54
N THR A 52 14.91 -25.96 -0.26
CA THR A 52 15.58 -26.80 -1.27
C THR A 52 14.83 -28.11 -1.53
N GLN A 53 14.31 -28.74 -0.49
CA GLN A 53 13.70 -30.07 -0.58
C GLN A 53 12.18 -30.02 -0.82
N ILE A 54 11.52 -28.89 -0.53
CA ILE A 54 10.06 -28.76 -0.65
C ILE A 54 9.68 -27.65 -1.64
N ILE A 55 10.02 -26.40 -1.34
CA ILE A 55 9.59 -25.24 -2.15
C ILE A 55 10.15 -25.32 -3.56
N ARG A 56 11.46 -25.53 -3.74
CA ARG A 56 12.06 -25.62 -5.06
C ARG A 56 11.38 -26.69 -5.94
N PRO A 57 11.20 -27.95 -5.51
CA PRO A 57 10.46 -28.97 -6.26
C PRO A 57 9.05 -28.56 -6.69
N LEU A 58 8.29 -27.86 -5.84
CA LEU A 58 6.94 -27.40 -6.17
C LEU A 58 6.94 -26.44 -7.36
N PHE A 59 8.00 -25.64 -7.55
CA PHE A 59 8.11 -24.64 -8.60
C PHE A 59 9.01 -25.04 -9.79
N ILE A 60 9.56 -26.27 -9.84
CA ILE A 60 10.49 -26.71 -10.92
C ILE A 60 9.87 -26.56 -12.31
N LYS A 61 8.56 -26.82 -12.45
CA LYS A 61 7.86 -26.74 -13.75
C LYS A 61 7.52 -25.31 -14.17
N THR A 62 7.51 -24.36 -13.23
CA THR A 62 7.19 -22.95 -13.48
C THR A 62 8.46 -22.11 -13.56
N ARG A 63 8.92 -21.84 -14.78
CA ARG A 63 10.05 -20.93 -15.03
C ARG A 63 9.52 -19.52 -15.28
N HIS A 64 10.03 -18.54 -14.53
CA HIS A 64 9.68 -17.13 -14.68
C HIS A 64 10.47 -16.51 -15.86
N PRO A 65 9.83 -15.74 -16.76
CA PRO A 65 10.46 -15.25 -17.99
C PRO A 65 11.63 -14.29 -17.76
N ASN A 66 11.55 -13.47 -16.71
CA ASN A 66 12.58 -12.45 -16.42
C ASN A 66 13.70 -12.94 -15.47
N LEU A 67 13.71 -14.22 -15.11
CA LEU A 67 14.72 -14.81 -14.22
C LEU A 67 15.54 -15.87 -14.95
N THR A 68 16.83 -15.90 -14.66
CA THR A 68 17.70 -17.05 -14.97
C THR A 68 17.32 -18.26 -14.10
N SER A 69 17.75 -19.46 -14.47
CA SER A 69 17.57 -20.68 -13.66
C SER A 69 18.17 -20.60 -12.24
N THR A 70 19.03 -19.60 -12.00
CA THR A 70 19.64 -19.30 -10.69
C THR A 70 18.94 -18.17 -9.91
N GLY A 71 17.83 -17.65 -10.42
CA GLY A 71 17.05 -16.58 -9.76
C GLY A 71 17.61 -15.17 -9.94
N ARG A 72 18.64 -14.97 -10.79
CA ARG A 72 19.16 -13.64 -11.16
C ARG A 72 18.34 -13.01 -12.30
N LYS A 73 18.29 -11.68 -12.37
CA LYS A 73 17.68 -10.93 -13.49
C LYS A 73 18.23 -11.43 -14.83
N SER A 74 17.33 -11.79 -15.76
CA SER A 74 17.72 -12.12 -17.14
C SER A 74 18.17 -10.86 -17.87
N LEU A 75 19.30 -10.93 -18.58
CA LEU A 75 19.80 -9.86 -19.46
C LEU A 75 19.29 -10.00 -20.91
N ILE A 76 18.56 -11.08 -21.18
CA ILE A 76 17.94 -11.36 -22.47
C ILE A 76 16.45 -11.10 -22.28
N ASP A 77 15.93 -10.11 -23.01
CA ASP A 77 14.49 -9.89 -23.12
C ASP A 77 13.86 -11.14 -23.72
N ALA A 78 13.13 -11.90 -22.89
CA ALA A 78 12.38 -13.04 -23.40
C ALA A 78 11.35 -12.51 -24.42
N PRO A 79 11.19 -13.16 -25.60
CA PRO A 79 10.14 -12.78 -26.52
C PRO A 79 8.81 -12.83 -25.76
N GLN A 80 8.05 -11.74 -25.83
CA GLN A 80 6.77 -11.58 -25.16
C GLN A 80 5.74 -12.48 -25.86
N THR A 81 5.84 -13.79 -25.66
CA THR A 81 4.76 -14.68 -26.02
C THR A 81 3.68 -14.50 -24.95
N PRO A 82 2.50 -13.96 -25.30
CA PRO A 82 1.41 -13.91 -24.36
C PRO A 82 1.13 -15.34 -23.90
N SER A 83 1.29 -15.58 -22.60
CA SER A 83 0.97 -16.87 -21.95
C SER A 83 -0.54 -17.16 -21.92
N ILE A 84 -1.29 -16.65 -22.89
CA ILE A 84 -2.69 -16.98 -23.12
C ILE A 84 -2.79 -18.41 -23.69
N GLY A 85 -1.78 -18.85 -24.47
CA GLY A 85 -1.81 -20.15 -25.16
C GLY A 85 -1.40 -21.38 -24.35
N ARG A 86 -0.77 -21.22 -23.18
CA ARG A 86 -0.35 -22.36 -22.33
C ARG A 86 -1.37 -22.76 -21.26
N ALA A 87 -2.31 -21.90 -20.94
CA ALA A 87 -3.28 -22.12 -19.87
C ALA A 87 -4.34 -23.21 -20.17
N PHE A 88 -4.48 -23.63 -21.43
CA PHE A 88 -5.53 -24.56 -21.84
C PHE A 88 -5.08 -26.02 -21.98
N LEU A 89 -3.78 -26.33 -21.87
CA LEU A 89 -3.25 -27.66 -22.21
C LEU A 89 -2.33 -28.30 -21.16
N ASP A 90 -1.85 -27.56 -20.15
CA ASP A 90 -1.01 -28.10 -19.08
C ASP A 90 -1.83 -28.31 -17.80
N ASP A 91 -1.61 -29.44 -17.12
CA ASP A 91 -2.08 -29.66 -15.75
C ASP A 91 -1.67 -28.48 -14.85
N ASP A 92 -2.53 -28.12 -13.89
CA ASP A 92 -2.21 -27.09 -12.91
C ASP A 92 -0.84 -27.37 -12.27
N PRO A 93 0.01 -26.33 -12.12
CA PRO A 93 1.35 -26.52 -11.58
C PRO A 93 1.27 -27.10 -10.15
N PRO A 94 2.29 -27.87 -9.71
CA PRO A 94 2.21 -28.63 -8.44
C PRO A 94 1.95 -27.80 -7.19
N TRP A 95 2.22 -26.49 -7.24
CA TRP A 95 1.98 -25.55 -6.16
C TRP A 95 0.54 -25.02 -6.10
N LYS A 96 -0.27 -25.22 -7.16
CA LYS A 96 -1.68 -24.87 -7.25
C LYS A 96 -2.55 -26.11 -7.04
N THR A 97 -2.69 -26.52 -5.79
CA THR A 97 -3.65 -27.56 -5.40
C THR A 97 -4.89 -26.92 -4.77
N PRO A 98 -6.04 -27.61 -4.71
CA PRO A 98 -7.26 -27.07 -4.08
C PRO A 98 -7.11 -26.61 -2.62
N THR A 99 -6.13 -27.16 -1.90
CA THR A 99 -5.79 -26.81 -0.49
C THR A 99 -4.26 -26.72 -0.34
N PRO A 100 -3.66 -25.64 -0.89
CA PRO A 100 -2.23 -25.54 -1.05
C PRO A 100 -1.55 -25.25 0.29
N PHE A 101 -0.66 -26.14 0.74
CA PHE A 101 0.23 -25.84 1.86
C PHE A 101 1.38 -24.90 1.47
N THR A 102 1.59 -24.69 0.17
CA THR A 102 2.69 -23.88 -0.38
C THR A 102 2.72 -22.46 0.20
N VAL A 103 1.58 -21.76 0.15
CA VAL A 103 1.46 -20.38 0.65
C VAL A 103 1.67 -20.33 2.17
N PRO A 104 0.95 -21.13 2.98
CA PRO A 104 1.20 -21.22 4.42
C PRO A 104 2.65 -21.56 4.78
N LEU A 105 3.28 -22.49 4.05
CA LEU A 105 4.66 -22.90 4.29
C LEU A 105 5.64 -21.77 4.00
N LEU A 106 5.46 -21.06 2.87
CA LEU A 106 6.31 -19.91 2.54
C LEU A 106 6.13 -18.77 3.57
N GLU A 107 4.90 -18.52 4.02
CA GLU A 107 4.63 -17.54 5.07
C GLU A 107 5.31 -17.93 6.39
N TYR A 108 5.27 -19.21 6.77
CA TYR A 108 5.99 -19.74 7.92
C TYR A 108 7.50 -19.55 7.78
N ILE A 109 8.09 -19.87 6.62
CA ILE A 109 9.52 -19.69 6.35
C ILE A 109 9.91 -18.20 6.51
N LEU A 110 9.14 -17.28 5.92
CA LEU A 110 9.42 -15.85 5.99
C LEU A 110 9.34 -15.30 7.42
N ASN A 111 8.30 -15.68 8.17
CA ASN A 111 8.17 -15.30 9.59
C ASN A 111 9.28 -15.91 10.46
N SER A 112 9.78 -17.09 10.11
CA SER A 112 10.87 -17.74 10.85
C SER A 112 12.19 -16.98 10.72
N TYR A 113 12.41 -16.20 9.65
CA TYR A 113 13.58 -15.30 9.62
C TYR A 113 13.46 -14.16 10.64
N LEU A 114 12.25 -13.66 10.88
CA LEU A 114 12.03 -12.56 11.85
C LEU A 114 12.29 -12.99 13.30
N THR A 115 12.28 -14.29 13.60
CA THR A 115 12.60 -14.82 14.94
C THR A 115 14.10 -14.95 15.20
N LEU A 116 14.94 -14.97 14.15
CA LEU A 116 16.40 -15.04 14.29
C LEU A 116 16.94 -13.75 14.93
N PRO A 117 17.95 -13.79 15.81
CA PRO A 117 18.47 -12.62 16.52
C PRO A 117 19.14 -11.59 15.58
N CYS A 118 19.10 -10.32 16.00
CA CYS A 118 19.58 -9.16 15.21
C CYS A 118 20.69 -8.31 15.88
N ASN A 119 21.47 -8.86 16.83
CA ASN A 119 22.51 -8.11 17.60
C ASN A 119 23.95 -8.58 17.30
N PRO A 120 25.00 -7.71 17.27
CA PRO A 120 25.10 -6.31 16.80
C PRO A 120 25.85 -6.24 15.42
N PRO A 121 26.37 -5.07 14.97
CA PRO A 121 25.97 -4.38 13.74
C PRO A 121 26.52 -4.91 12.41
N ASP A 122 27.58 -5.73 12.39
CA ASP A 122 28.31 -5.98 11.14
C ASP A 122 27.90 -7.26 10.41
N THR A 123 27.34 -8.27 11.10
CA THR A 123 26.90 -9.52 10.46
C THR A 123 25.90 -10.26 11.35
N THR A 124 24.63 -9.87 11.31
CA THR A 124 23.59 -10.60 12.06
C THR A 124 23.33 -11.95 11.40
N LEU A 125 23.18 -13.02 12.20
CA LEU A 125 22.82 -14.35 11.72
C LEU A 125 21.62 -14.26 10.76
N ARG A 126 20.61 -13.46 11.13
CA ARG A 126 19.45 -13.17 10.29
C ARG A 126 19.83 -12.67 8.89
N LYS A 127 20.71 -11.66 8.80
CA LYS A 127 21.18 -11.08 7.52
C LYS A 127 21.90 -12.11 6.66
N THR A 128 22.86 -12.84 7.23
CA THR A 128 23.62 -13.85 6.50
C THR A 128 22.72 -14.97 5.99
N THR A 129 21.79 -15.45 6.83
CA THR A 129 20.87 -16.52 6.44
C THR A 129 19.92 -16.07 5.34
N ILE A 130 19.27 -14.89 5.47
CA ILE A 130 18.33 -14.43 4.45
C ILE A 130 19.04 -14.17 3.11
N GLU A 131 20.24 -13.57 3.12
CA GLU A 131 21.00 -13.32 1.90
C GLU A 131 21.43 -14.63 1.22
N ALA A 132 21.82 -15.65 2.01
CA ALA A 132 22.17 -16.96 1.48
C ALA A 132 20.96 -17.66 0.83
N HIS A 133 19.78 -17.54 1.43
CA HIS A 133 18.56 -18.20 0.96
C HIS A 133 17.78 -17.38 -0.08
N PHE A 134 18.12 -16.11 -0.27
CA PHE A 134 17.38 -15.15 -1.09
C PHE A 134 17.05 -15.68 -2.50
N HIS A 135 18.02 -16.30 -3.17
CA HIS A 135 17.86 -16.85 -4.52
C HIS A 135 16.83 -18.00 -4.62
N LEU A 136 16.49 -18.66 -3.50
CA LEU A 136 15.46 -19.70 -3.43
C LEU A 136 14.07 -19.12 -3.17
N LEU A 137 13.99 -17.93 -2.57
CA LEU A 137 12.74 -17.25 -2.22
C LEU A 137 12.17 -16.45 -3.40
N VAL A 138 13.04 -15.84 -4.20
CA VAL A 138 12.65 -14.96 -5.31
C VAL A 138 11.78 -15.67 -6.36
N PRO A 139 12.14 -16.84 -6.91
CA PRO A 139 11.35 -17.46 -7.97
C PRO A 139 9.93 -17.89 -7.54
N PRO A 140 9.72 -18.54 -6.38
CA PRO A 140 8.38 -18.83 -5.88
C PRO A 140 7.50 -17.59 -5.72
N ILE A 141 8.06 -16.51 -5.17
CA ILE A 141 7.32 -15.25 -4.93
C ILE A 141 6.91 -14.62 -6.27
N LEU A 142 7.84 -14.51 -7.22
CA LEU A 142 7.55 -13.93 -8.54
C LEU A 142 6.57 -14.79 -9.34
N ASN A 143 6.71 -16.12 -9.35
CA ASN A 143 5.77 -17.01 -10.02
C ASN A 143 4.33 -16.89 -9.46
N MET A 144 4.19 -16.63 -8.16
CA MET A 144 2.87 -16.38 -7.57
C MET A 144 2.33 -15.00 -7.95
N ILE A 145 3.16 -13.94 -7.97
CA ILE A 145 2.75 -12.59 -8.40
C ILE A 145 2.31 -12.58 -9.87
N ASP A 146 2.95 -13.39 -10.71
CA ASP A 146 2.63 -13.54 -12.12
C ASP A 146 1.46 -14.50 -12.39
N ASP A 147 0.78 -14.98 -11.34
CA ASP A 147 -0.35 -15.87 -11.52
C ASP A 147 -1.47 -15.23 -12.38
N ALA A 148 -2.21 -16.05 -13.10
CA ALA A 148 -3.29 -15.57 -13.96
C ALA A 148 -4.47 -15.03 -13.13
N ALA A 149 -4.80 -15.70 -12.02
CA ALA A 149 -5.91 -15.31 -11.16
C ALA A 149 -5.47 -14.26 -10.11
N PRO A 150 -6.29 -13.21 -9.85
CA PRO A 150 -6.01 -12.22 -8.80
C PRO A 150 -5.92 -12.82 -7.38
N THR A 151 -6.71 -13.86 -7.11
CA THR A 151 -6.79 -14.54 -5.82
C THR A 151 -6.84 -16.07 -6.04
N PRO A 152 -6.29 -16.88 -5.11
CA PRO A 152 -5.57 -16.49 -3.89
C PRO A 152 -4.05 -16.32 -4.06
N TYR A 153 -3.47 -16.81 -5.16
CA TYR A 153 -2.01 -16.95 -5.26
C TYR A 153 -1.30 -15.62 -5.53
N LYS A 154 -1.84 -14.77 -6.40
CA LYS A 154 -1.25 -13.46 -6.69
C LYS A 154 -1.21 -12.55 -5.47
N SER A 155 -2.30 -12.46 -4.72
CA SER A 155 -2.34 -11.72 -3.45
C SER A 155 -1.38 -12.32 -2.41
N ALA A 156 -1.29 -13.66 -2.30
CA ALA A 156 -0.33 -14.34 -1.44
C ALA A 156 1.14 -14.10 -1.84
N GLY A 157 1.43 -14.02 -3.15
CA GLY A 157 2.74 -13.66 -3.67
C GLY A 157 3.14 -12.24 -3.27
N CYS A 158 2.22 -11.28 -3.41
CA CYS A 158 2.42 -9.91 -2.94
C CYS A 158 2.68 -9.86 -1.43
N ARG A 159 1.88 -10.58 -0.63
CA ARG A 159 2.09 -10.68 0.82
C ARG A 159 3.46 -11.26 1.18
N SER A 160 3.86 -12.32 0.49
CA SER A 160 5.16 -12.97 0.69
C SER A 160 6.31 -12.03 0.34
N LEU A 161 6.15 -11.20 -0.70
CA LEU A 161 7.12 -10.16 -1.03
C LEU A 161 7.19 -9.07 0.04
N ALA A 162 6.05 -8.63 0.58
CA ALA A 162 6.02 -7.65 1.67
C ALA A 162 6.77 -8.18 2.91
N LEU A 163 6.51 -9.42 3.32
CA LEU A 163 7.21 -10.09 4.42
C LEU A 163 8.72 -10.24 4.15
N LEU A 164 9.11 -10.62 2.93
CA LEU A 164 10.52 -10.67 2.53
C LEU A 164 11.17 -9.29 2.69
N CYS A 165 10.52 -8.23 2.21
CA CYS A 165 11.04 -6.86 2.31
C CYS A 165 11.13 -6.38 3.77
N GLU A 166 10.20 -6.78 4.63
CA GLU A 166 10.26 -6.52 6.07
C GLU A 166 11.52 -7.16 6.69
N VAL A 167 11.78 -8.44 6.38
CA VAL A 167 13.00 -9.13 6.84
C VAL A 167 14.27 -8.41 6.36
N LEU A 168 14.32 -8.03 5.08
CA LEU A 168 15.46 -7.31 4.50
C LEU A 168 15.67 -5.93 5.12
N THR A 169 14.60 -5.19 5.39
CA THR A 169 14.65 -3.88 6.04
C THR A 169 15.12 -4.01 7.48
N SER A 170 14.62 -5.01 8.22
CA SER A 170 15.02 -5.28 9.61
C SER A 170 16.50 -5.63 9.78
N THR A 171 17.13 -6.13 8.71
CA THR A 171 18.54 -6.52 8.66
C THR A 171 19.42 -5.49 7.96
N GLN A 172 18.84 -4.40 7.42
CA GLN A 172 19.54 -3.44 6.58
C GLN A 172 20.32 -4.11 5.44
N SER A 173 19.70 -5.13 4.82
CA SER A 173 20.32 -5.86 3.72
C SER A 173 20.15 -5.10 2.40
N GLU A 174 21.26 -4.85 1.71
CA GLU A 174 21.27 -4.23 0.38
C GLU A 174 21.21 -5.27 -0.75
N ILE A 175 20.80 -6.51 -0.47
CA ILE A 175 20.78 -7.59 -1.46
C ILE A 175 19.88 -7.28 -2.65
N LEU A 176 18.75 -6.57 -2.44
CA LEU A 176 17.88 -6.13 -3.53
C LEU A 176 18.55 -5.11 -4.46
N LYS A 177 19.34 -4.19 -3.90
CA LYS A 177 20.13 -3.22 -4.65
C LYS A 177 21.25 -3.91 -5.42
N ARG A 178 22.03 -4.78 -4.76
CA ARG A 178 23.17 -5.51 -5.36
C ARG A 178 22.76 -6.50 -6.44
N SER A 179 21.61 -7.16 -6.29
CA SER A 179 21.13 -8.18 -7.24
C SER A 179 20.43 -7.60 -8.46
N GLY A 180 20.00 -6.33 -8.41
CA GLY A 180 19.19 -5.70 -9.46
C GLY A 180 17.78 -6.27 -9.58
N LEU A 181 17.33 -7.09 -8.61
CA LEU A 181 16.01 -7.72 -8.63
C LEU A 181 14.88 -6.80 -8.19
N ALA A 182 15.20 -5.64 -7.59
CA ALA A 182 14.18 -4.66 -7.21
C ALA A 182 13.34 -4.22 -8.42
N ASP A 183 13.98 -3.97 -9.57
CA ASP A 183 13.26 -3.58 -10.79
C ASP A 183 12.35 -4.73 -11.29
N VAL A 184 12.79 -5.98 -11.18
CA VAL A 184 11.99 -7.15 -11.58
C VAL A 184 10.72 -7.27 -10.72
N PHE A 185 10.83 -7.06 -9.40
CA PHE A 185 9.67 -7.02 -8.52
C PHE A 185 8.75 -5.84 -8.84
N VAL A 186 9.31 -4.66 -9.08
CA VAL A 186 8.54 -3.47 -9.43
C VAL A 186 7.79 -3.65 -10.76
N ASP A 187 8.41 -4.25 -11.77
CA ASP A 187 7.77 -4.52 -13.06
C ASP A 187 6.63 -5.54 -12.91
N ALA A 188 6.85 -6.61 -12.15
CA ALA A 188 5.82 -7.61 -11.85
C ALA A 188 4.64 -7.00 -11.07
N LEU A 189 4.89 -6.18 -10.05
CA LEU A 189 3.83 -5.50 -9.28
C LEU A 189 3.08 -4.47 -10.13
N LYS A 190 3.80 -3.69 -10.95
CA LYS A 190 3.23 -2.64 -11.81
C LYS A 190 2.21 -3.21 -12.80
N ALA A 191 2.42 -4.42 -13.30
CA ALA A 191 1.47 -5.09 -14.19
C ALA A 191 0.09 -5.34 -13.54
N ASN A 192 -0.01 -5.24 -12.22
CA ASN A 192 -1.23 -5.54 -11.45
C ASN A 192 -2.00 -4.29 -10.98
N PHE A 193 -1.52 -3.07 -11.21
CA PHE A 193 -2.18 -1.83 -10.73
C PHE A 193 -3.60 -1.63 -11.26
N LEU A 194 -3.90 -2.17 -12.43
CA LEU A 194 -5.20 -2.04 -13.10
C LEU A 194 -6.05 -3.31 -13.03
N LEU A 195 -5.74 -4.23 -12.10
CA LEU A 195 -6.66 -5.32 -11.74
C LEU A 195 -7.78 -4.76 -10.87
N LEU A 196 -8.69 -4.06 -11.54
CA LEU A 196 -9.78 -3.27 -11.00
C LEU A 196 -11.11 -3.66 -11.67
N PRO A 197 -12.25 -3.21 -11.13
CA PRO A 197 -13.57 -3.40 -11.72
C PRO A 197 -13.76 -2.99 -13.19
N THR A 198 -14.85 -3.58 -13.68
CA THR A 198 -15.20 -4.16 -15.01
C THR A 198 -14.46 -5.45 -15.37
N LEU A 199 -13.15 -5.55 -15.11
CA LEU A 199 -12.37 -6.74 -15.47
C LEU A 199 -12.15 -7.71 -14.29
N THR A 200 -11.90 -7.18 -13.10
CA THR A 200 -11.67 -7.97 -11.88
C THR A 200 -12.79 -7.69 -10.86
N PRO A 201 -13.37 -8.71 -10.21
CA PRO A 201 -14.35 -8.48 -9.15
C PRO A 201 -13.83 -7.53 -8.07
N GLU A 202 -14.71 -6.70 -7.51
CA GLU A 202 -14.32 -5.68 -6.52
C GLU A 202 -13.62 -6.30 -5.30
N ALA A 203 -14.18 -7.38 -4.75
CA ALA A 203 -13.63 -8.06 -3.58
C ALA A 203 -12.20 -8.58 -3.84
N ASP A 204 -11.98 -9.20 -5.00
CA ASP A 204 -10.67 -9.72 -5.39
C ASP A 204 -9.66 -8.59 -5.64
N SER A 205 -10.10 -7.51 -6.31
CA SER A 205 -9.30 -6.31 -6.54
C SER A 205 -8.82 -5.72 -5.20
N LEU A 206 -9.72 -5.62 -4.23
CA LEU A 206 -9.43 -5.04 -2.93
C LEU A 206 -8.47 -5.90 -2.10
N VAL A 207 -8.64 -7.22 -2.13
CA VAL A 207 -7.70 -8.16 -1.48
C VAL A 207 -6.32 -8.06 -2.12
N LEU A 208 -6.24 -8.09 -3.45
CA LEU A 208 -4.98 -8.02 -4.16
C LEU A 208 -4.26 -6.69 -3.96
N LEU A 209 -4.94 -5.57 -4.18
CA LEU A 209 -4.31 -4.25 -4.11
C LEU A 209 -3.79 -3.94 -2.71
N LYS A 210 -4.50 -4.35 -1.65
CA LYS A 210 -3.99 -4.24 -0.26
C LYS A 210 -2.61 -4.86 -0.10
N GLU A 211 -2.43 -6.10 -0.56
CA GLU A 211 -1.15 -6.80 -0.47
C GLU A 211 -0.11 -6.22 -1.43
N MET A 212 -0.53 -5.83 -2.63
CA MET A 212 0.35 -5.32 -3.68
C MET A 212 0.94 -3.93 -3.36
N TYR A 213 0.14 -2.99 -2.83
CA TYR A 213 0.66 -1.68 -2.41
C TYR A 213 1.63 -1.82 -1.23
N ALA A 214 1.32 -2.69 -0.27
CA ALA A 214 2.23 -3.01 0.83
C ALA A 214 3.54 -3.64 0.32
N ALA A 215 3.46 -4.57 -0.63
CA ALA A 215 4.63 -5.17 -1.26
C ALA A 215 5.49 -4.15 -2.02
N PHE A 216 4.86 -3.26 -2.80
CA PHE A 216 5.58 -2.24 -3.56
C PHE A 216 6.33 -1.29 -2.63
N LEU A 217 5.66 -0.77 -1.60
CA LEU A 217 6.31 0.10 -0.61
C LEU A 217 7.41 -0.65 0.14
N GLY A 218 7.20 -1.93 0.46
CA GLY A 218 8.24 -2.81 1.02
C GLY A 218 9.48 -2.90 0.11
N VAL A 219 9.30 -3.07 -1.20
CA VAL A 219 10.42 -3.11 -2.16
C VAL A 219 11.17 -1.78 -2.19
N VAL A 220 10.46 -0.65 -2.17
CA VAL A 220 11.07 0.68 -2.08
C VAL A 220 11.89 0.79 -0.79
N ASP A 221 11.30 0.42 0.33
CA ASP A 221 11.93 0.50 1.65
C ASP A 221 13.18 -0.37 1.76
N ALA A 222 13.12 -1.60 1.26
CA ALA A 222 14.24 -2.54 1.30
C ALA A 222 15.33 -2.18 0.28
N ARG A 223 14.98 -1.67 -0.91
CA ARG A 223 15.95 -1.22 -1.92
C ARG A 223 16.76 -0.02 -1.44
N PHE A 224 16.11 0.92 -0.75
CA PHE A 224 16.67 2.20 -0.34
C PHE A 224 16.91 2.29 1.16
N VAL A 225 17.12 1.16 1.84
CA VAL A 225 17.23 1.10 3.31
C VAL A 225 18.30 2.06 3.84
N THR A 226 19.47 2.11 3.20
CA THR A 226 20.58 3.01 3.57
C THR A 226 20.20 4.48 3.44
N LEU A 227 19.56 4.87 2.32
CA LEU A 227 19.08 6.24 2.11
C LEU A 227 18.03 6.62 3.16
N ARG A 228 17.08 5.73 3.45
CA ARG A 228 16.01 5.98 4.43
C ARG A 228 16.55 6.16 5.85
N LEU A 229 17.59 5.40 6.22
CA LEU A 229 18.25 5.57 7.51
C LEU A 229 18.91 6.95 7.61
N LYS A 230 19.55 7.44 6.54
CA LYS A 230 20.10 8.80 6.48
C LYS A 230 19.02 9.87 6.59
N LEU A 231 17.93 9.73 5.84
CA LEU A 231 16.80 10.67 5.87
C LEU A 231 16.09 10.73 7.23
N ARG A 232 16.13 9.64 8.01
CA ARG A 232 15.53 9.57 9.35
C ARG A 232 16.45 10.08 10.45
N ALA A 233 17.77 10.16 10.20
CA ALA A 233 18.71 10.64 11.20
C ALA A 233 18.40 12.11 11.52
N PRO A 234 18.21 12.50 12.80
CA PRO A 234 18.07 13.90 13.15
C PRO A 234 19.36 14.62 12.74
N SER A 235 19.23 15.64 11.89
CA SER A 235 20.36 16.47 11.51
C SER A 235 20.94 17.08 12.78
N ILE A 236 22.12 16.61 13.20
CA ILE A 236 22.90 17.34 14.21
C ILE A 236 23.16 18.70 13.60
N GLN A 237 22.70 19.75 14.28
CA GLN A 237 22.84 21.14 13.86
C GLN A 237 24.33 21.48 13.78
N THR A 238 24.90 21.33 12.59
CA THR A 238 26.13 22.02 12.19
C THR A 238 25.67 23.20 11.33
N PRO A 239 26.12 24.43 11.63
CA PRO A 239 25.62 25.61 10.95
C PRO A 239 26.01 25.56 9.47
N ALA A 240 24.99 25.72 8.62
CA ALA A 240 25.03 26.19 7.24
C ALA A 240 26.37 26.02 6.49
N SER A 241 26.56 24.85 5.88
CA SER A 241 27.14 24.83 4.54
C SER A 241 25.98 24.92 3.56
N GLU A 242 25.91 26.04 2.84
CA GLU A 242 25.05 26.25 1.69
C GLU A 242 25.43 25.22 0.61
N GLY A 243 24.70 24.11 0.58
CA GLY A 243 24.90 23.03 -0.37
C GLY A 243 23.97 21.86 -0.02
N ASP A 244 23.18 21.43 -0.98
CA ASP A 244 22.10 20.45 -0.88
C ASP A 244 22.66 19.03 -0.62
N GLU A 245 23.18 18.73 0.59
CA GLU A 245 23.87 17.45 0.88
C GLU A 245 22.96 16.21 0.73
N HIS A 246 21.63 16.37 0.80
CA HIS A 246 20.68 15.29 0.56
C HIS A 246 20.41 15.04 -0.93
N GLY A 247 20.72 16.01 -1.79
CA GLY A 247 20.57 15.93 -3.24
C GLY A 247 21.71 15.17 -3.95
N ASP A 248 22.82 14.90 -3.27
CA ASP A 248 24.00 14.23 -3.84
C ASP A 248 24.00 12.69 -3.63
N ASP A 249 23.03 12.13 -2.88
CA ASP A 249 22.90 10.68 -2.82
C ASP A 249 22.35 10.15 -4.15
N LYS A 250 23.19 9.37 -4.86
CA LYS A 250 22.87 8.76 -6.16
C LYS A 250 21.57 7.95 -6.14
N ASP A 251 21.15 7.47 -4.97
CA ASP A 251 19.92 6.70 -4.80
C ASP A 251 18.66 7.58 -4.63
N PHE A 252 18.80 8.87 -4.36
CA PHE A 252 17.67 9.77 -4.11
C PHE A 252 16.76 9.94 -5.33
N ILE A 253 17.35 10.14 -6.51
CA ILE A 253 16.58 10.27 -7.76
C ILE A 253 15.82 8.97 -8.08
N PRO A 254 16.45 7.77 -8.08
CA PRO A 254 15.73 6.50 -8.21
C PRO A 254 14.65 6.27 -7.15
N TYR A 255 14.87 6.67 -5.89
CA TYR A 255 13.88 6.58 -4.82
C TYR A 255 12.64 7.41 -5.12
N GLN A 256 12.83 8.69 -5.44
CA GLN A 256 11.75 9.60 -5.84
C GLN A 256 11.03 9.12 -7.11
N ALA A 257 11.75 8.49 -8.06
CA ALA A 257 11.16 7.92 -9.26
C ALA A 257 10.22 6.75 -8.95
N MET A 258 10.59 5.85 -8.04
CA MET A 258 9.73 4.74 -7.62
C MET A 258 8.49 5.21 -6.86
N LEU A 259 8.62 6.20 -5.97
CA LEU A 259 7.47 6.82 -5.31
C LEU A 259 6.55 7.54 -6.31
N THR A 260 7.13 8.22 -7.30
CA THR A 260 6.37 8.84 -8.39
C THR A 260 5.65 7.78 -9.23
N LEU A 261 6.26 6.62 -9.44
CA LEU A 261 5.67 5.51 -10.20
C LEU A 261 4.44 4.97 -9.48
N ILE A 262 4.54 4.63 -8.19
CA ILE A 262 3.38 4.12 -7.43
C ILE A 262 2.28 5.17 -7.32
N TYR A 263 2.62 6.45 -7.14
CA TYR A 263 1.62 7.51 -7.10
C TYR A 263 0.92 7.69 -8.45
N ARG A 264 1.68 7.87 -9.55
CA ARG A 264 1.09 8.20 -10.86
C ARG A 264 0.48 7.01 -11.57
N HIS A 265 1.20 5.89 -11.64
CA HIS A 265 0.80 4.70 -12.39
C HIS A 265 0.05 3.67 -11.55
N GLY A 266 0.23 3.69 -10.22
CA GLY A 266 -0.64 2.98 -9.30
C GLY A 266 -1.85 3.86 -8.97
N VAL A 267 -1.72 4.72 -7.96
CA VAL A 267 -2.86 5.38 -7.31
C VAL A 267 -3.68 6.22 -8.27
N MET A 268 -3.06 7.19 -8.95
CA MET A 268 -3.80 8.14 -9.80
C MET A 268 -4.38 7.48 -11.05
N ALA A 269 -3.69 6.52 -11.65
CA ALA A 269 -4.22 5.77 -12.79
C ALA A 269 -5.40 4.89 -12.36
N SER A 270 -5.32 4.20 -11.21
CA SER A 270 -6.42 3.42 -10.65
C SER A 270 -7.62 4.31 -10.29
N LEU A 271 -7.39 5.48 -9.68
CA LEU A 271 -8.45 6.45 -9.37
C LEU A 271 -9.13 6.98 -10.64
N ALA A 272 -8.35 7.29 -11.68
CA ALA A 272 -8.89 7.73 -12.96
C ALA A 272 -9.72 6.63 -13.65
N HIS A 273 -9.33 5.36 -13.51
CA HIS A 273 -10.10 4.21 -14.01
C HIS A 273 -11.41 4.01 -13.26
N LEU A 274 -11.40 4.20 -11.94
CA LEU A 274 -12.61 4.09 -11.11
C LEU A 274 -13.54 5.29 -11.26
N GLY A 275 -13.01 6.45 -11.70
CA GLY A 275 -13.77 7.64 -12.01
C GLY A 275 -14.49 7.54 -13.36
N SER A 276 -15.67 8.15 -13.47
CA SER A 276 -16.38 8.23 -14.76
C SER A 276 -15.68 9.18 -15.74
N ALA A 277 -15.56 8.76 -17.00
CA ALA A 277 -14.88 9.49 -18.08
C ALA A 277 -15.38 10.93 -18.34
N GLY A 278 -16.57 11.29 -17.86
CA GLY A 278 -17.13 12.64 -17.99
C GLY A 278 -16.61 13.68 -16.98
N ASN A 279 -16.03 13.24 -15.85
CA ASN A 279 -15.63 14.12 -14.75
C ASN A 279 -14.16 13.88 -14.36
N ALA A 280 -13.23 14.13 -15.29
CA ALA A 280 -11.77 13.97 -15.10
C ALA A 280 -11.13 14.90 -14.01
N GLY A 281 -11.92 15.39 -13.06
CA GLY A 281 -11.51 16.28 -11.98
C GLY A 281 -12.29 16.12 -10.68
N SER A 282 -13.18 15.12 -10.51
CA SER A 282 -13.87 14.86 -9.23
C SER A 282 -13.87 13.36 -8.91
N LEU A 283 -13.68 13.03 -7.63
CA LEU A 283 -13.65 11.66 -7.09
C LEU A 283 -15.04 11.15 -6.70
N SER A 284 -16.05 12.01 -6.70
CA SER A 284 -17.40 11.69 -6.19
C SER A 284 -18.16 10.71 -7.08
N ASN A 285 -17.87 10.71 -8.39
CA ASN A 285 -18.46 9.78 -9.36
C ASN A 285 -17.55 8.55 -9.54
N THR A 286 -17.58 7.64 -8.55
CA THR A 286 -16.77 6.41 -8.56
C THR A 286 -17.60 5.15 -8.77
N MET A 287 -17.02 4.19 -9.51
CA MET A 287 -17.57 2.84 -9.67
C MET A 287 -17.49 2.00 -8.40
N SER A 288 -16.59 2.34 -7.48
CA SER A 288 -16.36 1.60 -6.24
C SER A 288 -15.85 2.53 -5.14
N VAL A 289 -16.74 2.86 -4.19
CA VAL A 289 -16.37 3.64 -3.00
C VAL A 289 -15.28 2.93 -2.18
N PRO A 290 -15.38 1.61 -1.86
CA PRO A 290 -14.35 0.94 -1.07
C PRO A 290 -12.94 0.99 -1.68
N LEU A 291 -12.83 0.79 -3.00
CA LEU A 291 -11.55 0.86 -3.70
C LEU A 291 -11.01 2.29 -3.77
N THR A 292 -11.88 3.27 -4.03
CA THR A 292 -11.49 4.69 -4.08
C THR A 292 -10.95 5.15 -2.75
N VAL A 293 -11.66 4.84 -1.66
CA VAL A 293 -11.23 5.14 -0.29
C VAL A 293 -9.89 4.45 0.02
N PHE A 294 -9.73 3.17 -0.37
CA PHE A 294 -8.47 2.46 -0.19
C PHE A 294 -7.31 3.15 -0.92
N LEU A 295 -7.49 3.55 -2.18
CA LEU A 295 -6.48 4.21 -3.01
C LEU A 295 -6.12 5.59 -2.47
N LEU A 296 -7.11 6.39 -2.06
CA LEU A 296 -6.89 7.68 -1.42
C LEU A 296 -6.03 7.54 -0.15
N ARG A 297 -6.28 6.52 0.67
CA ARG A 297 -5.46 6.21 1.84
C ARG A 297 -4.02 5.78 1.53
N GLN A 298 -3.70 5.44 0.28
CA GLN A 298 -2.31 5.20 -0.13
C GLN A 298 -1.54 6.49 -0.43
N ILE A 299 -2.21 7.63 -0.61
CA ILE A 299 -1.55 8.90 -0.95
C ILE A 299 -0.72 9.45 0.23
N PRO A 300 -1.24 9.55 1.47
CA PRO A 300 -0.47 10.08 2.59
C PRO A 300 0.87 9.38 2.84
N PRO A 301 0.97 8.03 2.93
CA PRO A 301 2.27 7.38 3.17
C PRO A 301 3.26 7.59 2.02
N VAL A 302 2.77 7.67 0.78
CA VAL A 302 3.62 7.97 -0.38
C VAL A 302 4.10 9.43 -0.33
N PHE A 303 3.22 10.39 -0.07
CA PHE A 303 3.59 11.81 0.02
C PHE A 303 4.53 12.09 1.19
N ALA A 304 4.28 11.49 2.37
CA ALA A 304 5.18 11.57 3.51
C ALA A 304 6.58 11.06 3.17
N SER A 305 6.68 9.97 2.39
CA SER A 305 7.94 9.41 1.90
C SER A 305 8.63 10.31 0.86
N MET A 306 7.84 11.02 0.03
CA MET A 306 8.38 11.98 -0.95
C MET A 306 8.85 13.28 -0.29
N GLY A 307 8.26 13.66 0.85
CA GLY A 307 8.49 14.94 1.51
C GLY A 307 8.14 16.12 0.59
N ILE A 308 8.98 17.15 0.58
CA ILE A 308 8.77 18.37 -0.23
C ILE A 308 8.61 18.09 -1.74
N HIS A 309 9.13 16.97 -2.23
CA HIS A 309 8.99 16.59 -3.65
C HIS A 309 7.56 16.17 -4.03
N ALA A 310 6.68 15.93 -3.06
CA ALA A 310 5.25 15.71 -3.32
C ALA A 310 4.58 16.94 -3.95
N VAL A 311 5.12 18.14 -3.71
CA VAL A 311 4.57 19.43 -4.18
C VAL A 311 4.40 19.48 -5.72
N LYS A 312 5.23 18.74 -6.48
CA LYS A 312 5.11 18.66 -7.94
C LYS A 312 3.78 18.04 -8.42
N HIS A 313 3.05 17.36 -7.53
CA HIS A 313 1.77 16.73 -7.82
C HIS A 313 0.58 17.62 -7.49
N PHE A 314 0.77 18.70 -6.71
CA PHE A 314 -0.33 19.53 -6.21
C PHE A 314 -1.13 20.20 -7.34
N GLN A 315 -0.48 20.50 -8.47
CA GLN A 315 -1.11 21.25 -9.56
C GLN A 315 -2.32 20.56 -10.18
N GLY A 316 -2.27 19.24 -10.37
CA GLY A 316 -3.43 18.48 -10.85
C GLY A 316 -4.29 17.95 -9.71
N PHE A 317 -3.68 17.71 -8.55
CA PHE A 317 -4.31 16.96 -7.48
C PHE A 317 -5.18 17.81 -6.55
N LEU A 318 -4.73 18.99 -6.11
CA LEU A 318 -5.52 19.81 -5.20
C LEU A 318 -6.81 20.35 -5.81
N PRO A 319 -6.86 20.77 -7.09
CA PRO A 319 -8.13 21.11 -7.75
C PRO A 319 -9.11 19.93 -7.79
N MET A 320 -8.60 18.69 -7.92
CA MET A 320 -9.42 17.48 -7.90
C MET A 320 -10.01 17.23 -6.51
N LEU A 321 -9.22 17.38 -5.44
CA LEU A 321 -9.72 17.29 -4.07
C LEU A 321 -10.78 18.36 -3.78
N ARG A 322 -10.52 19.61 -4.20
CA ARG A 322 -11.49 20.71 -4.08
C ARG A 322 -12.82 20.33 -4.73
N ALA A 323 -12.80 19.93 -6.01
CA ALA A 323 -14.00 19.59 -6.74
C ALA A 323 -14.76 18.40 -6.13
N SER A 324 -14.04 17.45 -5.53
CA SER A 324 -14.65 16.30 -4.84
C SER A 324 -15.34 16.72 -3.53
N LEU A 325 -14.69 17.56 -2.72
CA LEU A 325 -15.23 18.08 -1.46
C LEU A 325 -16.43 19.02 -1.67
N MET A 326 -16.45 19.74 -2.79
CA MET A 326 -17.58 20.59 -3.18
C MET A 326 -18.75 19.83 -3.80
N ASP A 327 -18.64 18.52 -4.03
CA ASP A 327 -19.72 17.74 -4.62
C ASP A 327 -20.84 17.53 -3.59
N PRO A 328 -22.10 17.90 -3.88
CA PRO A 328 -23.21 17.78 -2.93
C PRO A 328 -23.49 16.33 -2.50
N PHE A 329 -23.06 15.33 -3.27
CA PHE A 329 -23.28 13.91 -2.96
C PHE A 329 -22.09 13.25 -2.25
N ILE A 330 -21.01 13.97 -1.96
CA ILE A 330 -19.82 13.40 -1.30
C ILE A 330 -20.15 12.76 0.07
N LEU A 331 -21.15 13.32 0.77
CA LEU A 331 -21.60 12.86 2.09
C LEU A 331 -22.33 11.51 2.05
N MET A 332 -22.68 11.00 0.87
CA MET A 332 -23.16 9.62 0.71
C MET A 332 -22.07 8.59 0.97
N ALA A 333 -20.79 9.01 0.96
CA ALA A 333 -19.62 8.21 1.31
C ALA A 333 -18.73 8.97 2.33
N PRO A 334 -19.14 9.09 3.61
CA PRO A 334 -18.40 9.81 4.65
C PRO A 334 -16.93 9.38 4.80
N GLU A 335 -16.65 8.09 4.63
CA GLU A 335 -15.31 7.52 4.67
C GLU A 335 -14.37 8.09 3.59
N MET A 336 -14.94 8.54 2.46
CA MET A 336 -14.19 9.18 1.38
C MET A 336 -13.80 10.60 1.74
N VAL A 337 -14.70 11.36 2.38
CA VAL A 337 -14.38 12.66 2.97
C VAL A 337 -13.26 12.51 3.99
N GLY A 338 -13.37 11.53 4.90
CA GLY A 338 -12.34 11.25 5.89
C GLY A 338 -10.98 10.95 5.24
N ALA A 339 -10.94 10.15 4.17
CA ALA A 339 -9.70 9.87 3.45
C ALA A 339 -9.12 11.10 2.73
N ILE A 340 -9.97 11.98 2.18
CA ILE A 340 -9.54 13.25 1.58
C ILE A 340 -8.97 14.19 2.65
N LEU A 341 -9.57 14.24 3.84
CA LEU A 341 -9.06 15.06 4.94
C LEU A 341 -7.71 14.53 5.47
N ASP A 342 -7.49 13.21 5.50
CA ASP A 342 -6.16 12.62 5.81
C ASP A 342 -5.10 13.11 4.80
N ILE A 343 -5.48 13.24 3.53
CA ILE A 343 -4.61 13.77 2.48
C ILE A 343 -4.34 15.27 2.68
N VAL A 344 -5.35 16.05 3.06
CA VAL A 344 -5.20 17.49 3.32
C VAL A 344 -4.21 17.72 4.47
N ASP A 345 -4.34 16.95 5.56
CA ASP A 345 -3.39 17.01 6.68
C ASP A 345 -1.97 16.67 6.22
N CYS A 346 -1.80 15.61 5.42
CA CYS A 346 -0.51 15.26 4.84
C CYS A 346 0.07 16.36 3.92
N VAL A 347 -0.77 17.02 3.11
CA VAL A 347 -0.38 18.14 2.23
C VAL A 347 0.15 19.33 3.04
N PHE A 348 -0.46 19.60 4.20
CA PHE A 348 0.02 20.62 5.13
C PHE A 348 1.39 20.27 5.70
N ASP A 349 1.63 19.01 6.02
CA ASP A 349 2.91 18.54 6.57
C ASP A 349 4.05 18.59 5.54
N VAL A 350 3.82 18.05 4.33
CA VAL A 350 4.89 17.90 3.32
C VAL A 350 5.09 19.16 2.47
N GLY A 351 4.08 20.03 2.39
CA GLY A 351 4.00 21.10 1.41
C GLY A 351 3.74 22.49 1.99
N ARG A 352 3.87 22.68 3.30
CA ARG A 352 3.49 23.91 4.05
C ARG A 352 3.79 25.22 3.31
N ALA A 353 5.06 25.45 2.96
CA ALA A 353 5.48 26.68 2.30
C ALA A 353 4.79 26.90 0.94
N ARG A 354 4.58 25.82 0.17
CA ARG A 354 3.89 25.93 -1.12
C ARG A 354 2.39 26.12 -0.96
N VAL A 355 1.80 25.53 0.09
CA VAL A 355 0.40 25.77 0.46
C VAL A 355 0.20 27.25 0.75
N GLN A 356 1.02 27.82 1.63
CA GLN A 356 0.99 29.25 1.98
C GLN A 356 1.14 30.17 0.75
N GLN A 357 2.07 29.86 -0.15
CA GLN A 357 2.35 30.73 -1.30
C GLN A 357 1.27 30.71 -2.39
N LYS A 358 0.61 29.56 -2.60
CA LYS A 358 -0.21 29.36 -3.80
C LYS A 358 -1.49 28.56 -3.59
N TRP A 359 -1.44 27.48 -2.81
CA TRP A 359 -2.51 26.47 -2.84
C TRP A 359 -3.58 26.60 -1.76
N TRP A 360 -3.34 27.43 -0.74
CA TRP A 360 -4.32 27.61 0.34
C TRP A 360 -5.73 28.02 -0.12
N PRO A 361 -5.95 28.82 -1.20
CA PRO A 361 -7.32 29.16 -1.62
C PRO A 361 -8.06 27.96 -2.20
N GLU A 362 -7.36 27.07 -2.91
CA GLU A 362 -7.96 25.85 -3.46
C GLU A 362 -8.37 24.89 -2.35
N VAL A 363 -7.52 24.73 -1.33
CA VAL A 363 -7.83 23.90 -0.16
C VAL A 363 -9.00 24.50 0.62
N LEU A 364 -8.97 25.81 0.92
CA LEU A 364 -10.04 26.49 1.66
C LEU A 364 -11.39 26.35 0.97
N ARG A 365 -11.46 26.54 -0.35
CA ARG A 365 -12.71 26.38 -1.12
C ARG A 365 -13.29 24.97 -0.99
N GLY A 366 -12.45 23.94 -1.00
CA GLY A 366 -12.88 22.57 -0.80
C GLY A 366 -13.44 22.34 0.60
N LEU A 367 -12.73 22.80 1.63
CA LEU A 367 -13.16 22.65 3.02
C LEU A 367 -14.46 23.41 3.31
N VAL A 368 -14.60 24.63 2.80
CA VAL A 368 -15.82 25.44 2.94
C VAL A 368 -16.99 24.78 2.19
N GLY A 369 -16.79 24.37 0.93
CA GLY A 369 -17.87 23.70 0.18
C GLY A 369 -18.35 22.40 0.85
N CYS A 370 -17.43 21.60 1.40
CA CYS A 370 -17.80 20.40 2.14
C CYS A 370 -18.55 20.73 3.44
N TRP A 371 -18.18 21.82 4.12
CA TRP A 371 -18.90 22.30 5.30
C TRP A 371 -20.33 22.69 4.96
N VAL A 372 -20.54 23.46 3.89
CA VAL A 372 -21.88 23.85 3.42
C VAL A 372 -22.73 22.62 3.12
N ASN A 373 -22.18 21.63 2.41
CA ASN A 373 -22.87 20.37 2.17
C ASN A 373 -23.28 19.66 3.49
N CYS A 374 -22.46 19.75 4.56
CA CYS A 374 -22.80 19.18 5.86
C CYS A 374 -23.96 19.93 6.54
N VAL A 375 -23.97 21.27 6.44
CA VAL A 375 -25.06 22.10 6.96
C VAL A 375 -26.35 21.79 6.23
N ASP A 376 -26.33 21.75 4.89
CA ASP A 376 -27.48 21.43 4.05
C ASP A 376 -28.07 20.04 4.40
N GLU A 377 -27.24 19.02 4.61
CA GLU A 377 -27.69 17.69 5.00
C GLU A 377 -28.39 17.71 6.38
N ILE A 378 -27.83 18.44 7.36
CA ILE A 378 -28.43 18.59 8.71
C ILE A 378 -29.78 19.31 8.63
N GLU A 379 -29.87 20.39 7.86
CA GLU A 379 -31.11 21.15 7.68
C GLU A 379 -32.21 20.31 7.02
N ASN A 380 -31.86 19.57 5.96
CA ASN A 380 -32.77 18.70 5.26
C ASN A 380 -33.29 17.57 6.16
N GLU A 381 -32.41 16.96 6.98
CA GLU A 381 -32.82 15.95 7.97
C GLU A 381 -33.76 16.54 9.03
N ASN A 382 -33.43 17.70 9.61
CA ASN A 382 -34.27 18.39 10.61
C ASN A 382 -35.67 18.75 10.05
N ALA A 383 -35.75 19.16 8.78
CA ALA A 383 -37.01 19.42 8.11
C ALA A 383 -37.88 18.14 7.99
N THR A 384 -37.26 16.99 7.71
CA THR A 384 -37.98 15.71 7.58
C THR A 384 -38.44 15.10 8.92
N GLU A 385 -37.68 15.30 10.01
CA GLU A 385 -38.07 14.85 11.35
C GLU A 385 -39.32 15.57 11.87
N ASN A 386 -39.44 16.88 11.60
CA ASN A 386 -40.62 17.67 11.94
C ASN A 386 -41.91 17.16 11.27
N VAL A 387 -41.80 16.41 10.17
CA VAL A 387 -42.92 15.83 9.41
C VAL A 387 -43.25 14.39 9.86
N LYS A 388 -42.28 13.64 10.42
CA LYS A 388 -42.44 12.21 10.78
C LYS A 388 -42.18 11.96 12.26
N LYS A 389 -43.08 12.40 13.13
CA LYS A 389 -43.06 11.98 14.55
C LYS A 389 -43.20 10.45 14.63
N SER A 390 -42.17 9.78 15.18
CA SER A 390 -42.24 8.48 15.87
C SER A 390 -41.74 7.18 15.20
N LYS A 391 -40.78 7.15 14.26
CA LYS A 391 -40.09 5.87 13.89
C LYS A 391 -38.57 5.92 13.49
N SER A 392 -37.88 7.07 13.49
CA SER A 392 -36.56 7.21 12.81
C SER A 392 -35.33 7.55 13.69
N THR A 393 -35.41 7.52 15.02
CA THR A 393 -34.32 8.03 15.89
C THR A 393 -33.02 7.20 15.81
N THR A 394 -33.10 5.89 15.60
CA THR A 394 -31.91 5.00 15.54
C THR A 394 -31.12 5.15 14.24
N ALA A 395 -31.80 5.32 13.10
CA ALA A 395 -31.16 5.50 11.80
C ALA A 395 -30.46 6.86 11.69
N TRP A 396 -31.07 7.90 12.26
CA TRP A 396 -30.51 9.24 12.36
C TRP A 396 -29.24 9.28 13.21
N ASN A 397 -29.25 8.73 14.43
CA ASN A 397 -28.06 8.65 15.28
C ASN A 397 -26.88 7.91 14.60
N THR A 398 -27.17 6.99 13.69
CA THR A 398 -26.16 6.23 12.93
C THR A 398 -25.51 7.07 11.82
N ARG A 399 -26.20 8.07 11.25
CA ARG A 399 -25.69 8.99 10.22
C ARG A 399 -25.12 10.29 10.78
N LEU A 400 -25.63 10.74 11.93
CA LEU A 400 -25.18 11.98 12.56
C LEU A 400 -23.75 11.87 13.09
N THR A 401 -23.37 10.70 13.62
CA THR A 401 -22.04 10.51 14.23
C THR A 401 -20.87 10.64 13.24
N PRO A 402 -20.90 10.06 12.02
CA PRO A 402 -19.87 10.34 11.01
C PRO A 402 -19.86 11.80 10.54
N LEU A 403 -21.03 12.45 10.46
CA LEU A 403 -21.15 13.82 9.99
C LEU A 403 -20.55 14.82 10.99
N GLU A 404 -20.83 14.65 12.29
CA GLU A 404 -20.22 15.44 13.36
C GLU A 404 -18.69 15.29 13.38
N ASP A 405 -18.16 14.08 13.19
CA ASP A 405 -16.72 13.84 13.07
C ASP A 405 -16.13 14.58 11.86
N ILE A 406 -16.78 14.50 10.70
CA ILE A 406 -16.37 15.25 9.50
C ILE A 406 -16.33 16.75 9.79
N MET A 407 -17.40 17.31 10.38
CA MET A 407 -17.46 18.74 10.71
C MET A 407 -16.36 19.14 11.69
N ALA A 408 -16.08 18.33 12.72
CA ALA A 408 -14.99 18.58 13.65
C ALA A 408 -13.61 18.56 12.96
N ARG A 409 -13.40 17.62 12.03
CA ARG A 409 -12.17 17.54 11.24
C ARG A 409 -12.02 18.72 10.28
N LEU A 410 -13.09 19.14 9.61
CA LEU A 410 -13.10 20.34 8.75
C LEU A 410 -12.67 21.59 9.52
N LYS A 411 -13.21 21.80 10.73
CA LYS A 411 -12.79 22.91 11.61
C LYS A 411 -11.30 22.86 11.90
N ARG A 412 -10.77 21.68 12.26
CA ARG A 412 -9.35 21.48 12.54
C ARG A 412 -8.49 21.82 11.31
N SER A 413 -8.85 21.31 10.13
CA SER A 413 -8.10 21.58 8.89
C SER A 413 -8.14 23.06 8.50
N VAL A 414 -9.28 23.75 8.71
CA VAL A 414 -9.39 25.21 8.48
C VAL A 414 -8.55 26.00 9.47
N GLN A 415 -8.52 25.60 10.75
CA GLN A 415 -7.64 26.21 11.75
C GLN A 415 -6.17 26.07 11.36
N THR A 416 -5.72 24.86 11.04
CA THR A 416 -4.34 24.60 10.59
C THR A 416 -4.01 25.40 9.34
N LEU A 417 -4.95 25.53 8.38
CA LEU A 417 -4.76 26.35 7.19
C LEU A 417 -4.58 27.84 7.53
N GLY A 418 -5.34 28.35 8.49
CA GLY A 418 -5.17 29.73 8.98
C GLY A 418 -3.80 29.99 9.60
N GLU A 419 -3.29 29.02 10.37
CA GLU A 419 -1.93 29.07 10.91
C GLU A 419 -0.86 29.08 9.80
N ILE A 420 -1.09 28.35 8.69
CA ILE A 420 -0.19 28.31 7.54
C ILE A 420 -0.19 29.64 6.77
N VAL A 421 -1.37 30.24 6.57
CA VAL A 421 -1.51 31.51 5.81
C VAL A 421 -0.95 32.68 6.61
N GLY A 422 -1.16 32.70 7.92
CA GLY A 422 -0.79 33.80 8.81
C GLY A 422 -1.91 34.84 8.98
N PRO A 423 -1.82 35.69 10.01
CA PRO A 423 -2.95 36.51 10.49
C PRO A 423 -3.40 37.58 9.50
N ASP A 424 -2.47 38.21 8.79
CA ASP A 424 -2.75 39.37 7.94
C ASP A 424 -3.63 39.00 6.72
N GLY A 425 -3.32 37.86 6.09
CA GLY A 425 -4.10 37.36 4.95
C GLY A 425 -5.36 36.60 5.37
N TRP A 426 -5.29 35.86 6.48
CA TRP A 426 -6.38 35.00 6.93
C TRP A 426 -7.58 35.79 7.48
N SER A 427 -7.33 36.84 8.26
CA SER A 427 -8.39 37.66 8.87
C SER A 427 -9.34 38.27 7.83
N VAL A 428 -8.78 38.86 6.76
CA VAL A 428 -9.55 39.48 5.68
C VAL A 428 -10.48 38.47 4.99
N VAL A 429 -9.97 37.28 4.67
CA VAL A 429 -10.78 36.25 3.99
C VAL A 429 -11.82 35.64 4.93
N LYS A 430 -11.46 35.39 6.19
CA LYS A 430 -12.39 34.91 7.22
C LYS A 430 -13.56 35.88 7.39
N THR A 431 -13.31 37.18 7.53
CA THR A 431 -14.37 38.19 7.64
C THR A 431 -15.27 38.18 6.40
N LYS A 432 -14.68 38.23 5.22
CA LYS A 432 -15.45 38.26 3.97
C LYS A 432 -16.37 37.04 3.81
N LEU A 433 -15.88 35.83 4.09
CA LEU A 433 -16.68 34.61 3.96
C LEU A 433 -17.82 34.56 4.97
N VAL A 434 -17.56 34.96 6.22
CA VAL A 434 -18.58 34.99 7.27
C VAL A 434 -19.66 36.06 7.01
N ASP A 435 -19.29 37.17 6.38
CA ASP A 435 -20.25 38.20 5.96
C ASP A 435 -21.13 37.74 4.78
N GLU A 436 -20.62 36.83 3.94
CA GLU A 436 -21.37 36.24 2.81
C GLU A 436 -22.31 35.10 3.26
N GLU A 437 -21.90 34.30 4.25
CA GLU A 437 -22.64 33.12 4.70
C GLU A 437 -22.49 32.90 6.23
N ASP A 438 -23.60 33.09 6.95
CA ASP A 438 -23.63 33.06 8.43
C ASP A 438 -23.24 31.70 9.01
N ASP A 439 -23.55 30.60 8.30
CA ASP A 439 -23.26 29.23 8.74
C ASP A 439 -21.75 28.91 8.81
N LEU A 440 -20.93 29.75 8.18
CA LEU A 440 -19.47 29.63 8.26
C LEU A 440 -18.91 30.11 9.61
N LYS A 441 -19.68 30.83 10.44
CA LYS A 441 -19.26 31.22 11.80
C LYS A 441 -18.80 30.01 12.61
N ALA A 442 -19.58 28.94 12.57
CA ALA A 442 -19.28 27.71 13.28
C ALA A 442 -18.02 27.00 12.76
N LEU A 443 -17.74 27.07 11.45
CA LEU A 443 -16.52 26.54 10.84
C LEU A 443 -15.27 27.30 11.31
N PHE A 444 -15.37 28.61 11.40
CA PHE A 444 -14.26 29.49 11.81
C PHE A 444 -14.14 29.71 13.32
N GLY A 445 -14.99 29.07 14.13
CA GLY A 445 -15.01 29.16 15.59
C GLY A 445 -15.39 30.55 16.11
N LEU A 446 -16.33 31.22 15.44
CA LEU A 446 -16.86 32.54 15.82
C LEU A 446 -18.16 32.46 16.61
#